data_AF-A0A3C1U8F1-F1
#
_entry.id   AF-A0A3C1U8F1-F1
#
_cell.length_a   1.000
_cell.length_b   1.000
_cell.length_c   1.000
_cell.angle_alpha   90.00
_cell.angle_beta   90.00
_cell.angle_gamma   90.00
#
_symmetry.space_group_name_H-M   'P 1'
#
loop_
_entity.id
_entity.type
_entity.pdbx_description
1 polymer ?
#
loop_
_entity_poly.entity_id
_entity_poly.type
_entity_poly.pdbx_seq_one_letter_code
_entity_poly.pdbx_strand_id
1 'polypeptide(L)'
;MKPKFDTFKRLPSYPDGVCTIKRTSEEGVVTTLFSGLCFENRVLGYNRVFVAASVQVRTDRVIRTPMIPGVANHDILEIAGEGKYSIELMQTIYEFNPPSVDLTLKQLGMFS
;
A
#
# COMPACT_ATOMS: atom_id res chain seq x y z
N MET A 1 -34.63 -25.90 -0.05
CA MET A 1 -33.43 -25.35 0.62
C MET A 1 -32.36 -25.19 -0.45
N LYS A 2 -32.03 -23.96 -0.87
CA LYS A 2 -30.97 -23.73 -1.87
C LYS A 2 -29.62 -23.88 -1.15
N PRO A 3 -28.66 -24.67 -1.65
CA PRO A 3 -27.34 -24.71 -1.05
C PRO A 3 -26.72 -23.32 -1.16
N LYS A 4 -26.27 -22.77 -0.02
CA LYS A 4 -25.40 -21.59 -0.01
C LYS A 4 -24.11 -22.03 -0.68
N PHE A 5 -23.86 -21.52 -1.88
CA PHE A 5 -22.58 -21.71 -2.56
C PHE A 5 -21.50 -21.16 -1.63
N ASP A 6 -20.61 -22.04 -1.20
CA ASP A 6 -19.40 -21.65 -0.50
C ASP A 6 -18.60 -20.77 -1.48
N THR A 7 -18.57 -19.47 -1.23
CA THR A 7 -17.83 -18.53 -2.07
C THR A 7 -16.36 -18.90 -1.96
N PHE A 8 -15.81 -19.57 -2.97
CA PHE A 8 -14.38 -19.80 -3.09
C PHE A 8 -13.67 -18.43 -3.10
N LYS A 9 -13.19 -18.00 -1.92
CA LYS A 9 -12.43 -16.77 -1.80
C LYS A 9 -11.12 -16.94 -2.57
N ARG A 10 -10.85 -16.02 -3.49
CA ARG A 10 -9.63 -16.03 -4.31
C ARG A 10 -8.41 -15.79 -3.42
N LEU A 11 -7.31 -16.46 -3.71
CA LEU A 11 -6.01 -16.14 -3.12
C LEU A 11 -5.46 -14.86 -3.76
N PRO A 12 -5.04 -13.86 -2.97
CA PRO A 12 -4.43 -12.66 -3.53
C PRO A 12 -3.01 -12.97 -4.02
N SER A 13 -2.59 -12.32 -5.12
CA SER A 13 -1.25 -12.40 -5.68
C SER A 13 -0.63 -11.00 -5.70
N TYR A 14 0.68 -10.92 -5.44
CA TYR A 14 1.43 -9.67 -5.29
C TYR A 14 2.71 -9.72 -6.14
N PRO A 15 2.61 -9.56 -7.46
CA PRO A 15 3.69 -9.88 -8.38
C PRO A 15 4.71 -8.76 -8.59
N ASP A 16 4.42 -7.53 -8.15
CA ASP A 16 5.16 -6.35 -8.59
C ASP A 16 6.47 -6.11 -7.82
N GLY A 17 6.54 -6.53 -6.56
CA GLY A 17 7.76 -6.36 -5.77
C GLY A 17 7.57 -6.52 -4.29
N VAL A 18 8.60 -6.10 -3.54
CA VAL A 18 8.63 -6.15 -2.08
C VAL A 18 8.88 -4.76 -1.48
N CYS A 19 8.25 -4.49 -0.35
CA CYS A 19 8.40 -3.26 0.40
C CYS A 19 8.68 -3.52 1.89
N THR A 20 9.16 -2.48 2.57
CA THR A 20 9.46 -2.48 4.00
C THR A 20 8.70 -1.33 4.64
N ILE A 21 8.02 -1.60 5.75
CA ILE A 21 7.25 -0.61 6.50
C ILE A 21 7.93 -0.32 7.82
N LYS A 22 8.13 0.97 8.10
CA LYS A 22 8.82 1.51 9.25
C LYS A 22 7.96 2.56 9.92
N ARG A 23 8.11 2.71 11.23
CA ARG A 23 7.52 3.79 12.01
C ARG A 23 8.63 4.61 12.65
N THR A 24 8.50 5.92 12.56
CA THR A 24 9.39 6.85 13.27
C THR A 24 8.69 7.31 14.54
N SER A 25 9.34 7.15 15.70
CA SER A 25 8.83 7.69 16.96
C SER A 25 9.07 9.21 17.07
N GLU A 26 8.44 9.86 18.04
CA GLU A 26 8.68 11.28 18.34
C GLU A 26 10.15 11.58 18.70
N GLU A 27 10.87 10.58 19.22
CA GLU A 27 12.31 10.67 19.53
C GLU A 27 13.21 10.46 18.29
N GLY A 28 12.62 10.29 17.10
CA GLY A 28 13.34 10.04 15.86
C GLY A 28 13.85 8.60 15.71
N VAL A 29 13.46 7.68 16.59
CA VAL A 29 13.83 6.27 16.50
C VAL A 29 13.00 5.58 15.42
N VAL A 30 13.67 4.96 14.45
CA VAL A 30 13.01 4.25 13.35
C VAL A 30 12.90 2.76 13.67
N THR A 31 11.68 2.28 13.85
CA THR A 31 11.36 0.87 14.10
C THR A 31 10.83 0.23 12.82
N THR A 32 11.38 -0.91 12.43
CA THR A 32 10.87 -1.69 11.29
C THR A 32 9.70 -2.54 11.75
N LEU A 33 8.51 -2.29 11.20
CA LEU A 33 7.29 -3.05 11.50
C LEU A 33 7.21 -4.32 10.65
N PHE A 34 7.46 -4.18 9.34
CA PHE A 34 7.43 -5.28 8.38
C PHE A 34 8.57 -5.12 7.37
N SER A 35 9.18 -6.22 6.97
CA SER A 35 10.23 -6.27 5.96
C SER A 35 9.92 -7.37 4.96
N GLY A 36 10.13 -7.11 3.66
CA GLY A 36 9.90 -8.08 2.59
C GLY A 36 8.41 -8.33 2.30
N LEU A 37 7.56 -7.33 2.49
CA LEU A 37 6.13 -7.45 2.22
C LEU A 37 5.87 -7.36 0.71
N CYS A 38 5.29 -8.41 0.11
CA CYS A 38 4.96 -8.37 -1.30
C CYS A 38 3.80 -7.42 -1.59
N PHE A 39 3.87 -6.70 -2.70
CA PHE A 39 2.80 -5.80 -3.15
C PHE A 39 2.43 -5.99 -4.63
N GLU A 40 1.23 -5.55 -4.98
CA GLU A 40 0.74 -5.37 -6.35
C GLU A 40 0.53 -3.88 -6.62
N ASN A 41 0.96 -3.37 -7.77
CA ASN A 41 0.64 -2.02 -8.22
C ASN A 41 -0.83 -1.93 -8.63
N ARG A 42 -1.56 -0.95 -8.08
CA ARG A 42 -2.95 -0.70 -8.44
C ARG A 42 -3.02 0.50 -9.38
N VAL A 43 -3.53 0.28 -10.58
CA VAL A 43 -3.88 1.38 -11.48
C VAL A 43 -5.07 2.12 -10.88
N LEU A 44 -4.85 3.37 -10.47
CA LEU A 44 -5.94 4.30 -10.20
C LEU A 44 -6.73 4.44 -11.51
N GLY A 45 -7.92 3.85 -11.58
CA GLY A 45 -8.76 3.91 -12.76
C GLY A 45 -8.85 5.34 -13.29
N TYR A 46 -8.37 5.54 -14.52
CA TYR A 46 -8.33 6.73 -15.38
C TYR A 46 -9.38 7.85 -15.18
N ASN A 47 -9.50 8.49 -14.01
CA ASN A 47 -10.39 9.64 -13.80
C ASN A 47 -9.81 10.75 -12.92
N ARG A 48 -8.48 10.85 -12.83
CA ARG A 48 -7.81 12.12 -12.52
C ARG A 48 -6.97 12.50 -13.71
N VAL A 49 -7.71 12.93 -14.72
CA VAL A 49 -7.34 13.86 -15.79
C VAL A 49 -5.95 14.47 -15.57
N PHE A 50 -5.06 14.15 -16.52
CA PHE A 50 -3.76 14.76 -16.77
C PHE A 50 -3.89 16.27 -17.10
N VAL A 51 -4.49 17.08 -16.23
CA VAL A 51 -4.57 18.53 -16.37
C VAL A 51 -4.41 19.18 -14.99
N ALA A 52 -3.19 19.13 -14.48
CA ALA A 52 -2.69 20.11 -13.52
C ALA A 52 -1.16 20.04 -13.51
N ALA A 53 -0.55 20.54 -14.59
CA ALA A 53 0.72 21.22 -14.42
C ALA A 53 0.45 22.34 -13.39
N SER A 54 1.16 22.33 -12.27
CA SER A 54 1.00 23.18 -11.07
C SER A 54 0.21 22.53 -9.93
N VAL A 55 0.84 22.43 -8.74
CA VAL A 55 0.26 22.07 -7.42
C VAL A 55 0.18 20.57 -7.07
N GLN A 56 1.32 19.89 -7.18
CA GLN A 56 2.06 19.14 -6.13
C GLN A 56 1.35 18.55 -4.88
N VAL A 57 0.08 18.13 -4.93
CA VAL A 57 -0.42 17.08 -4.03
C VAL A 57 -0.51 15.80 -4.86
N ARG A 58 0.68 15.26 -5.20
CA ARG A 58 0.77 14.03 -5.98
C ARG A 58 0.41 12.87 -5.06
N THR A 59 -0.75 12.28 -5.29
CA THR A 59 -0.97 10.88 -4.95
C THR A 59 -0.13 10.07 -5.92
N ASP A 60 1.08 9.68 -5.52
CA ASP A 60 2.07 9.14 -6.47
C ASP A 60 1.79 7.69 -6.83
N ARG A 61 1.17 6.93 -5.91
CA ARG A 61 1.00 5.49 -6.10
C ARG A 61 -0.10 4.91 -5.22
N VAL A 62 -0.74 3.86 -5.73
CA VAL A 62 -1.54 2.94 -4.90
C VAL A 62 -0.97 1.54 -5.08
N ILE A 63 -0.74 0.86 -3.97
CA ILE A 63 -0.32 -0.54 -3.96
C ILE A 63 -1.28 -1.36 -3.12
N ARG A 64 -1.42 -2.64 -3.44
CA ARG A 64 -2.16 -3.62 -2.66
C ARG A 64 -1.20 -4.55 -1.97
N THR A 65 -1.40 -4.77 -0.68
CA THR A 65 -0.62 -5.73 0.12
C THR A 65 -1.56 -6.67 0.87
N PRO A 66 -1.09 -7.78 1.43
CA PRO A 66 -1.83 -8.49 2.47
C PRO A 66 -2.20 -7.55 3.61
N MET A 67 -3.32 -7.81 4.29
CA MET A 67 -3.66 -7.10 5.52
C MET A 67 -2.56 -7.35 6.56
N ILE A 68 -1.99 -6.26 7.07
CA ILE A 68 -0.89 -6.26 8.02
C ILE A 68 -1.34 -5.58 9.32
N PRO A 69 -1.31 -6.29 10.47
CA PRO A 69 -1.71 -5.69 11.74
C PRO A 69 -0.65 -4.69 12.23
N GLY A 70 -1.10 -3.60 12.86
CA GLY A 70 -0.19 -2.64 13.53
C GLY A 70 0.40 -1.55 12.63
N VAL A 71 0.13 -1.56 11.32
CA VAL A 71 0.43 -0.44 10.42
C VAL A 71 -0.68 0.61 10.52
N ALA A 72 -0.28 1.87 10.51
CA ALA A 72 -1.15 3.03 10.60
C ALA A 72 -0.84 4.04 9.49
N ASN A 73 -1.73 5.02 9.34
CA ASN A 73 -1.44 6.17 8.51
C ASN A 73 -0.17 6.89 9.01
N HIS A 74 0.56 7.51 8.08
CA HIS A 74 1.85 8.18 8.28
C HIS A 74 3.04 7.27 8.62
N ASP A 75 2.85 5.95 8.65
CA ASP A 75 3.99 5.03 8.60
C ASP A 75 4.74 5.18 7.27
N ILE A 76 6.05 4.93 7.32
CA ILE A 76 6.95 5.05 6.19
C ILE A 76 7.05 3.72 5.46
N LEU A 77 6.77 3.73 4.17
CA LEU A 77 6.94 2.60 3.28
C LEU A 77 8.15 2.84 2.37
N GLU A 78 9.07 1.89 2.36
CA GLU A 78 10.28 1.92 1.55
C GLU A 78 10.24 0.81 0.50
N ILE A 79 10.49 1.15 -0.76
CA ILE A 79 10.64 0.19 -1.85
C ILE A 79 12.07 0.33 -2.38
N ALA A 80 12.83 -0.76 -2.29
CA ALA A 80 14.23 -0.79 -2.70
C ALA A 80 14.38 -0.37 -4.17
N GLY A 81 15.27 0.58 -4.44
CA GLY A 81 15.50 1.12 -5.79
C GLY A 81 14.46 2.12 -6.29
N GLU A 82 13.35 2.34 -5.58
CA GLU A 82 12.30 3.28 -6.00
C GLU A 82 12.24 4.53 -5.09
N GLY A 83 12.13 4.33 -3.78
CA GLY A 83 12.11 5.45 -2.84
C GLY A 83 11.35 5.19 -1.55
N LYS A 84 11.12 6.29 -0.83
CA LYS A 84 10.39 6.34 0.44
C LYS A 84 9.06 7.05 0.25
N TYR A 85 8.04 6.51 0.90
CA TYR A 85 6.67 6.96 0.80
C TYR A 85 6.02 7.05 2.19
N SER A 86 5.09 7.99 2.37
CA SER A 86 4.17 8.04 3.50
C SER A 86 2.87 7.33 3.12
N ILE A 87 2.32 6.54 4.04
CA ILE A 87 0.99 5.93 3.89
C ILE A 87 -0.08 6.97 4.25
N GLU A 88 -0.81 7.48 3.27
CA GLU A 88 -1.82 8.52 3.47
C GLU A 88 -3.22 7.94 3.74
N LEU A 89 -3.52 6.79 3.14
CA LEU A 89 -4.81 6.12 3.29
C LEU A 89 -4.65 4.60 3.18
N MET A 90 -5.40 3.89 4.02
CA MET A 90 -5.50 2.43 4.03
C MET A 90 -6.96 2.01 3.80
N GLN A 91 -7.20 1.15 2.81
CA GLN A 91 -8.54 0.63 2.51
C GLN A 91 -8.54 -0.90 2.52
N THR A 92 -9.22 -1.53 3.47
CA THR A 92 -9.28 -2.98 3.59
C THR A 92 -10.18 -3.60 2.52
N ILE A 93 -9.68 -4.66 1.86
CA ILE A 93 -10.34 -5.42 0.82
C ILE A 93 -10.67 -6.82 1.36
N TYR A 94 -11.96 -7.10 1.53
CA TYR A 94 -12.46 -8.35 2.12
C TYR A 94 -12.81 -9.44 1.09
N GLU A 95 -12.57 -9.17 -0.20
CA GLU A 95 -12.83 -10.11 -1.30
C GLU A 95 -11.87 -11.30 -1.31
N PHE A 96 -10.68 -11.15 -0.73
CA PHE A 96 -9.63 -12.16 -0.64
C PHE A 96 -9.60 -12.87 0.73
N ASN A 97 -9.01 -14.06 0.76
CA ASN A 97 -8.66 -14.76 2.00
C ASN A 97 -7.19 -15.21 1.98
N PRO A 98 -6.30 -14.63 2.79
CA PRO A 98 -6.54 -13.57 3.77
C PRO A 98 -6.94 -12.22 3.13
N PRO A 99 -7.56 -11.28 3.88
CA PRO A 99 -7.88 -9.95 3.38
C PRO A 99 -6.63 -9.21 2.89
N SER A 100 -6.85 -8.29 1.95
CA SER A 100 -5.81 -7.38 1.45
C SER A 100 -6.09 -5.96 1.92
N VAL A 101 -5.14 -5.05 1.73
CA VAL A 101 -5.30 -3.62 1.97
C VAL A 101 -4.71 -2.84 0.80
N ASP A 102 -5.45 -1.85 0.32
CA ASP A 102 -4.96 -0.86 -0.64
C ASP A 102 -4.35 0.32 0.14
N LEU A 103 -3.07 0.58 -0.10
CA LEU A 103 -2.30 1.66 0.49
C LEU A 103 -2.13 2.77 -0.53
N THR A 104 -2.63 3.95 -0.20
CA THR A 104 -2.38 5.17 -0.97
C THR A 104 -1.11 5.84 -0.46
N LEU A 105 -0.16 6.04 -1.35
CA LEU A 105 1.19 6.46 -1.03
C LEU A 105 1.48 7.88 -1.55
N LYS A 106 2.19 8.65 -0.73
CA LYS A 106 2.77 9.94 -1.09
C LYS A 106 4.28 9.85 -1.05
N GLN A 107 4.96 10.22 -2.13
CA GLN A 107 6.43 10.16 -2.21
C GLN A 107 7.06 11.20 -1.30
N LEU A 108 8.03 10.76 -0.49
CA LEU A 108 8.83 11.61 0.40
C LEU A 108 10.22 11.89 -0.17
N GLY A 109 10.76 10.95 -0.94
CA GLY A 109 12.07 11.08 -1.59
C GLY A 109 12.47 9.81 -2.33
N MET A 110 13.45 9.93 -3.24
CA MET A 110 14.06 8.78 -3.93
C MET A 110 15.26 8.27 -3.14
N PHE A 111 15.58 6.98 -3.30
CA PHE A 111 16.88 6.49 -2.88
C PHE A 111 17.93 7.02 -3.86
N SER A 112 18.87 7.83 -3.37
CA SER A 112 20.02 8.36 -4.10
C SER A 112 21.14 7.35 -4.18
#